data_AF-A0A7L4PGD0-F1
#
_entry.id   AF-A0A7L4PGD0-F1
#
_cell.length_a   1.000
_cell.length_b   1.000
_cell.length_c   1.000
_cell.angle_alpha   90.00
_cell.angle_beta   90.00
_cell.angle_gamma   90.00
#
_symmetry.space_group_name_H-M   'P 1'
#
loop_
_entity.id
_entity.type
_entity.pdbx_description
1 polymer ?
#
loop_
_entity_poly.entity_id
_entity_poly.type
_entity_poly.pdbx_seq_one_letter_code
_entity_poly.pdbx_strand_id
1 'polypeptide(L)'
;MHIDFLSPWSIIALVLIGWGVLITLHKKGLLPQKFEVSGPMLLWRTDHGKDSIAYIAHRFRPFWKKAGILCIIVSTMMMIFTAIYIIATAILLIKYPQIIPTDVGARETVLFPGLALPITYGLVALIIAIIVHEFSHGILSEAEDMKIKSLGLAVLAILPAAFVEPDEEEVKKATAKSRMKMFSAGPTANILVFVISLLVFTYVLLPFFAPNA
;
A
#
# COMPACT_ATOMS: atom_id res chain seq x y z
N MET A 1 23.87 -9.71 29.83
CA MET A 1 22.47 -10.10 30.13
C MET A 1 21.79 -10.33 28.79
N HIS A 2 21.87 -11.56 28.28
CA HIS A 2 21.14 -11.95 27.07
C HIS A 2 19.68 -12.07 27.47
N ILE A 3 18.87 -11.08 27.09
CA ILE A 3 17.41 -11.23 27.15
C ILE A 3 17.08 -12.11 25.96
N ASP A 4 16.86 -13.40 26.22
CA ASP A 4 16.35 -14.34 25.24
C ASP A 4 14.95 -13.86 24.83
N PHE A 5 14.91 -13.00 23.81
CA PHE A 5 13.66 -12.63 23.15
C PHE A 5 12.99 -13.92 22.71
N LEU A 6 11.77 -14.14 23.21
CA LEU A 6 10.77 -15.09 22.75
C LEU A 6 11.16 -15.75 21.41
N SER A 7 11.35 -17.07 21.42
CA SER A 7 11.62 -17.83 20.19
C SER A 7 10.63 -17.43 19.09
N PRO A 8 11.01 -17.38 17.81
CA PRO A 8 10.11 -16.97 16.73
C PRO A 8 8.75 -17.70 16.77
N TRP A 9 8.78 -18.96 17.19
CA TRP A 9 7.59 -19.80 17.42
C TRP A 9 6.67 -19.27 18.53
N SER A 10 7.23 -18.77 19.62
CA SER A 10 6.45 -18.17 20.70
C SER A 10 5.82 -16.83 20.31
N ILE A 11 6.46 -16.02 19.46
CA ILE A 11 5.86 -14.81 18.89
C ILE A 11 4.67 -15.18 17.99
N ILE A 12 4.87 -16.17 17.10
CA ILE A 12 3.80 -16.66 16.22
C ILE A 12 2.63 -17.20 17.06
N ALA A 13 2.92 -18.01 18.09
CA ALA A 13 1.89 -18.54 18.99
C ALA A 13 1.11 -17.43 19.72
N LEU A 14 1.80 -16.40 20.23
CA LEU A 14 1.16 -15.25 20.86
C LEU A 14 0.26 -14.48 19.90
N VAL A 15 0.71 -14.25 18.66
CA VAL A 15 -0.09 -13.59 17.62
C VAL A 15 -1.34 -14.41 17.31
N LEU A 16 -1.20 -15.73 17.12
CA LEU A 16 -2.33 -16.62 16.82
C LEU A 16 -3.34 -16.68 17.98
N ILE A 17 -2.86 -16.77 19.22
CA ILE A 17 -3.72 -16.76 20.42
C ILE A 17 -4.45 -15.43 20.52
N GLY A 18 -3.73 -14.31 20.40
CA GLY A 18 -4.33 -12.97 20.41
C GLY A 18 -5.39 -12.80 19.33
N TRP A 19 -5.13 -13.32 18.12
CA TRP A 19 -6.07 -13.30 17.01
C TRP A 19 -7.31 -14.17 17.26
N GLY A 20 -7.13 -15.36 17.85
CA GLY A 20 -8.23 -16.24 18.26
C GLY A 20 -9.13 -15.59 19.31
N VAL A 21 -8.55 -14.84 20.26
CA VAL A 21 -9.30 -14.05 21.24
C VAL A 21 -10.09 -12.94 20.55
N LEU A 22 -9.47 -12.17 19.65
CA LEU A 22 -10.15 -11.10 18.90
C LEU A 22 -11.34 -11.61 18.09
N ILE A 23 -11.18 -12.72 17.36
CA ILE A 23 -12.28 -13.34 16.59
C ILE A 23 -13.41 -13.77 17.54
N THR A 24 -13.07 -14.33 18.69
CA THR A 24 -14.07 -14.78 19.68
C THR A 24 -14.83 -13.60 20.28
N LEU A 25 -14.13 -12.49 20.60
CA LEU A 25 -14.74 -11.26 21.10
C LEU A 25 -15.65 -10.60 20.04
N HIS A 26 -15.24 -10.61 18.77
CA HIS A 26 -16.06 -10.13 17.66
C HIS A 26 -17.34 -10.95 17.52
N LYS A 27 -17.23 -12.29 17.51
CA LYS A 27 -18.39 -13.21 17.43
C LYS A 27 -19.36 -13.05 18.60
N LYS A 28 -18.85 -12.70 19.78
CA LYS A 28 -19.67 -12.43 20.97
C LYS A 28 -20.29 -11.02 20.98
N GLY A 29 -20.03 -10.19 19.97
CA GLY A 29 -20.54 -8.82 19.90
C GLY A 29 -19.96 -7.88 20.97
N LEU A 30 -18.84 -8.27 21.59
CA LEU A 30 -18.19 -7.49 22.67
C LEU A 30 -17.25 -6.42 22.12
N LEU A 31 -16.92 -6.46 20.82
CA LEU A 31 -16.15 -5.42 20.17
C LEU A 31 -17.05 -4.22 19.84
N PRO A 32 -16.57 -2.98 20.05
CA PRO A 32 -17.28 -1.78 19.59
C PRO A 32 -17.56 -1.86 18.09
N GLN A 33 -18.68 -1.27 17.62
CA GLN A 33 -19.06 -1.26 16.20
C GLN A 33 -18.00 -0.65 15.26
N LYS A 34 -17.04 0.11 15.82
CA LYS A 34 -15.90 0.68 15.09
C LYS A 34 -14.85 -0.36 14.71
N PHE A 35 -14.84 -1.53 15.35
CA PHE A 35 -13.88 -2.61 15.10
C PHE A 35 -14.57 -3.77 14.39
N GLU A 36 -14.16 -4.04 13.16
CA GLU A 36 -14.60 -5.20 12.40
C GLU A 36 -13.45 -6.18 12.24
N VAL A 37 -13.70 -7.47 12.49
CA VAL A 37 -12.69 -8.53 12.34
C VAL A 37 -13.13 -9.43 11.18
N SER A 38 -12.42 -9.34 10.06
CA SER A 38 -12.65 -10.17 8.87
C SER A 38 -11.43 -11.06 8.62
N GLY A 39 -11.50 -12.31 9.09
CA GLY A 39 -10.39 -13.26 8.99
C GLY A 39 -9.12 -12.73 9.68
N PRO A 40 -7.96 -12.63 8.99
CA PRO A 40 -6.70 -12.10 9.52
C PRO A 40 -6.62 -10.57 9.53
N MET A 41 -7.71 -9.86 9.19
CA MET A 41 -7.77 -8.40 9.11
C MET A 41 -8.62 -7.82 10.24
N LEU A 42 -8.04 -6.89 11.00
CA LEU A 42 -8.75 -6.05 11.96
C LEU A 42 -8.91 -4.67 11.33
N LEU A 43 -10.15 -4.22 11.15
CA LEU A 43 -10.48 -2.90 10.63
C LEU A 43 -10.94 -2.02 11.78
N TRP A 44 -10.35 -0.84 11.88
CA TRP A 44 -10.78 0.22 12.75
C TRP A 44 -11.37 1.35 11.90
N ARG A 45 -12.70 1.42 11.87
CA ARG A 45 -13.45 2.43 11.11
C ARG A 45 -13.50 3.76 11.85
N THR A 46 -13.36 4.84 11.09
CA THR A 46 -13.52 6.21 11.54
C THR A 46 -14.18 7.07 10.47
N ASP A 47 -14.95 8.06 10.90
CA ASP A 47 -15.53 9.08 10.02
C ASP A 47 -14.64 10.32 9.92
N HIS A 48 -13.65 10.43 10.81
CA HIS A 48 -12.74 11.57 10.87
C HIS A 48 -11.79 11.59 9.67
N GLY A 49 -11.78 12.68 8.91
CA GLY A 49 -10.92 12.89 7.74
C GLY A 49 -11.65 12.82 6.41
N LYS A 50 -12.87 12.27 6.37
CA LYS A 50 -13.71 12.22 5.15
C LYS A 50 -13.98 13.61 4.61
N ASP A 51 -14.35 14.55 5.48
CA ASP A 51 -14.64 15.93 5.10
C ASP A 51 -13.40 16.66 4.55
N SER A 52 -12.22 16.35 5.06
CA SER A 52 -10.96 16.93 4.56
C SER A 52 -10.64 16.43 3.15
N ILE A 53 -10.81 15.13 2.90
CA ILE A 53 -10.64 14.53 1.57
C ILE A 53 -11.66 15.13 0.60
N ALA A 54 -12.93 15.14 0.98
CA ALA A 54 -14.00 15.72 0.18
C ALA A 54 -13.73 17.19 -0.12
N TYR A 55 -13.33 17.99 0.87
CA TYR A 55 -12.97 19.39 0.66
C TYR A 55 -11.86 19.57 -0.39
N ILE A 56 -10.76 18.81 -0.29
CA ILE A 56 -9.65 18.88 -1.25
C ILE A 56 -10.10 18.42 -2.65
N ALA A 57 -10.88 17.35 -2.72
CA ALA A 57 -11.40 16.82 -3.97
C ALA A 57 -12.34 17.80 -4.68
N HIS A 58 -13.27 18.42 -3.95
CA HIS A 58 -14.24 19.37 -4.49
C HIS A 58 -13.58 20.72 -4.83
N ARG A 59 -12.63 21.20 -4.01
CA ARG A 59 -11.91 22.46 -4.25
C ARG A 59 -11.13 22.46 -5.57
N PHE A 60 -10.45 21.36 -5.87
CA PHE A 60 -9.62 21.21 -7.08
C PHE A 60 -10.21 20.20 -8.07
N ARG A 61 -11.53 20.03 -8.06
CA ARG A 61 -12.25 19.03 -8.85
C ARG A 61 -11.82 18.93 -10.33
N PRO A 62 -11.75 20.01 -11.12
CA PRO A 62 -11.37 19.90 -12.53
C PRO A 62 -9.92 19.40 -12.71
N PHE A 63 -9.02 19.69 -11.76
CA PHE A 63 -7.66 19.16 -11.77
C PHE A 63 -7.66 17.65 -11.53
N TRP A 64 -8.33 17.19 -10.47
CA TRP A 64 -8.41 15.76 -10.14
C TRP A 64 -9.05 14.92 -11.26
N LYS A 65 -10.11 15.41 -11.89
CA LYS A 65 -10.75 14.69 -13.02
C LYS A 65 -9.82 14.54 -14.22
N LYS A 66 -8.91 15.49 -14.47
CA LYS A 66 -7.88 15.41 -15.52
C LYS A 66 -6.74 14.50 -15.09
N ALA A 67 -6.23 14.67 -13.87
CA ALA A 67 -5.21 13.81 -13.28
C ALA A 67 -5.64 12.34 -13.28
N GLY A 68 -6.91 12.03 -13.02
CA GLY A 68 -7.43 10.67 -13.07
C GLY A 68 -7.32 10.01 -14.46
N ILE A 69 -7.36 10.78 -15.56
CA ILE A 69 -7.10 10.22 -16.89
C ILE A 69 -5.63 9.80 -17.01
N LEU A 70 -4.71 10.63 -16.49
CA LEU A 70 -3.29 10.28 -16.41
C LEU A 70 -3.06 9.04 -15.53
N CYS A 71 -3.77 8.92 -14.40
CA CYS A 71 -3.72 7.73 -13.55
C CYS A 71 -4.07 6.46 -14.32
N ILE A 72 -5.14 6.48 -15.13
CA ILE A 72 -5.51 5.34 -15.96
C ILE A 72 -4.37 4.95 -16.89
N ILE A 73 -3.78 5.93 -17.59
CA ILE A 73 -2.70 5.69 -18.56
C ILE A 73 -1.48 5.11 -17.85
N VAL A 74 -0.98 5.78 -16.81
CA VAL A 74 0.23 5.39 -16.08
C VAL A 74 0.06 4.01 -15.43
N SER A 75 -1.05 3.80 -14.71
CA SER A 75 -1.32 2.52 -14.05
C SER A 75 -1.45 1.37 -15.06
N THR A 76 -2.11 1.60 -16.21
CA THR A 76 -2.25 0.57 -17.26
C THR A 76 -0.91 0.26 -17.91
N MET A 77 -0.12 1.29 -18.24
CA MET A 77 1.22 1.11 -18.82
C MET A 77 2.14 0.34 -17.87
N MET A 78 2.16 0.70 -16.58
CA MET A 78 2.98 0.02 -15.59
C MET A 78 2.52 -1.41 -15.35
N MET A 79 1.21 -1.67 -15.33
CA MET A 79 0.68 -3.03 -15.23
C MET A 79 1.14 -3.91 -16.40
N ILE A 80 1.05 -3.41 -17.64
CA ILE A 80 1.52 -4.13 -18.84
C ILE A 80 3.03 -4.34 -18.77
N PHE A 81 3.79 -3.31 -18.44
CA PHE A 81 5.25 -3.38 -18.31
C PHE A 81 5.67 -4.43 -17.28
N THR A 82 5.10 -4.38 -16.07
CA THR A 82 5.42 -5.34 -15.01
C THR A 82 5.03 -6.76 -15.38
N ALA A 83 3.88 -6.96 -16.05
CA ALA A 83 3.47 -8.28 -16.54
C ALA A 83 4.48 -8.85 -17.56
N ILE A 84 4.87 -8.05 -18.56
CA ILE A 84 5.88 -8.44 -19.55
C ILE A 84 7.24 -8.70 -18.86
N TYR A 85 7.65 -7.85 -17.93
CA TYR A 85 8.90 -7.98 -17.19
C TYR A 85 8.93 -9.29 -16.40
N ILE A 86 7.87 -9.64 -15.67
CA ILE A 86 7.78 -10.91 -14.92
C ILE A 86 7.84 -12.11 -15.88
N ILE A 87 7.12 -12.08 -17.00
CA ILE A 87 7.14 -13.18 -17.99
C ILE A 87 8.53 -13.32 -18.62
N ALA A 88 9.13 -12.20 -19.04
CA ALA A 88 10.46 -12.20 -19.66
C ALA A 88 11.53 -12.69 -18.69
N THR A 89 11.51 -12.22 -17.44
CA THR A 89 12.44 -12.69 -16.40
C THR A 89 12.24 -14.17 -16.08
N ALA A 90 11.00 -14.66 -15.99
CA ALA A 90 10.72 -16.09 -15.82
C ALA A 90 11.28 -16.94 -16.98
N ILE A 91 11.09 -16.51 -18.23
CA ILE A 91 11.64 -17.22 -19.41
C ILE A 91 13.17 -17.22 -19.39
N LEU A 92 13.80 -16.09 -19.05
CA LEU A 92 15.26 -15.98 -18.98
C LEU A 92 15.84 -16.90 -17.90
N LEU A 93 15.22 -16.95 -16.72
CA LEU A 93 15.64 -17.84 -15.63
C LEU A 93 15.55 -19.32 -16.00
N ILE A 94 14.52 -19.71 -16.77
CA ILE A 94 14.36 -21.09 -17.25
C ILE A 94 15.39 -21.42 -18.35
N LYS A 95 15.63 -20.50 -19.29
CA LYS A 95 16.55 -20.74 -20.43
C LYS A 95 18.02 -20.68 -20.06
N TYR A 96 18.36 -19.83 -19.09
CA TYR A 96 19.73 -19.55 -18.71
C TYR A 96 19.88 -19.57 -17.18
N PRO A 97 19.78 -20.75 -16.56
CA PRO A 97 19.87 -20.88 -15.10
C PRO A 97 21.22 -20.37 -14.54
N GLN A 98 22.27 -20.36 -15.36
CA GLN A 98 23.58 -19.80 -15.01
C GLN A 98 23.61 -18.27 -14.84
N ILE A 99 22.56 -17.54 -15.23
CA ILE A 99 22.45 -16.08 -15.02
C ILE A 99 22.03 -15.78 -13.59
N ILE A 100 21.52 -16.76 -12.83
CA ILE A 100 21.27 -16.59 -11.40
C ILE A 100 22.63 -16.38 -10.76
N PRO A 101 22.94 -15.16 -10.28
CA PRO A 101 24.25 -14.91 -9.74
C PRO A 101 24.37 -15.74 -8.44
N THR A 102 25.26 -16.73 -8.47
CA THR A 102 25.52 -17.64 -7.35
C THR A 102 26.30 -16.97 -6.21
N ASP A 103 26.87 -15.79 -6.49
CA ASP A 103 27.92 -15.16 -5.69
C ASP A 103 27.40 -13.96 -4.88
N VAL A 104 26.30 -13.33 -5.31
CA VAL A 104 25.53 -12.41 -4.47
C VAL A 104 24.51 -13.25 -3.73
N GLY A 105 24.77 -13.52 -2.45
CA GLY A 105 23.86 -14.31 -1.61
C GLY A 105 22.43 -13.80 -1.76
N ALA A 106 21.43 -14.69 -1.69
CA ALA A 106 20.00 -14.36 -1.83
C ALA A 106 19.52 -13.17 -0.95
N ARG A 107 20.33 -12.82 0.07
CA ARG A 107 20.19 -11.70 0.98
C ARG A 107 20.51 -10.33 0.37
N GLU A 108 21.31 -10.26 -0.68
CA GLU A 108 21.79 -9.03 -1.34
C GLU A 108 21.03 -8.74 -2.65
N THR A 109 20.50 -9.78 -3.29
CA THR A 109 19.74 -9.68 -4.54
C THR A 109 18.30 -9.22 -4.35
N VAL A 110 17.74 -9.43 -3.16
CA VAL A 110 16.37 -9.00 -2.82
C VAL A 110 16.45 -8.06 -1.62
N LEU A 111 16.20 -6.77 -1.87
CA LEU A 111 16.06 -5.72 -0.84
C LEU A 111 14.78 -5.91 -0.03
N PHE A 112 14.68 -7.03 0.70
CA PHE A 112 13.56 -7.29 1.60
C PHE A 112 13.88 -6.71 2.99
N PRO A 113 12.97 -5.91 3.58
CA PRO A 113 13.09 -5.48 4.98
C PRO A 113 13.21 -6.70 5.91
N GLY A 114 14.23 -6.70 6.78
CA GLY A 114 14.58 -7.82 7.67
C GLY A 114 15.68 -8.74 7.13
N LEU A 115 15.94 -8.74 5.81
CA LEU A 115 17.03 -9.51 5.19
C LEU A 115 18.22 -8.62 4.84
N ALA A 116 17.99 -7.60 4.00
CA ALA A 116 19.00 -6.68 3.48
C ALA A 116 18.96 -5.30 4.15
N LEU A 117 17.77 -4.87 4.59
CA LEU A 117 17.53 -3.57 5.21
C LEU A 117 16.89 -3.74 6.59
N PRO A 118 17.15 -2.83 7.55
CA PRO A 118 16.38 -2.78 8.79
C PRO A 118 14.86 -2.72 8.52
N ILE A 119 14.09 -3.52 9.28
CA ILE A 119 12.63 -3.63 9.13
C ILE A 119 11.95 -2.26 9.27
N THR A 120 12.53 -1.37 10.06
CA THR A 120 12.03 -0.01 10.29
C THR A 120 11.89 0.79 9.00
N TYR A 121 12.87 0.72 8.08
CA TYR A 121 12.79 1.44 6.81
C TYR A 121 11.66 0.90 5.92
N GLY A 122 11.52 -0.41 5.85
CA GLY A 122 10.42 -1.06 5.13
C GLY A 122 9.06 -0.69 5.70
N LEU A 123 8.94 -0.64 7.03
CA LEU A 123 7.70 -0.28 7.72
C LEU A 123 7.32 1.18 7.46
N VAL A 124 8.28 2.12 7.52
CA VAL A 124 8.03 3.53 7.21
C VAL A 124 7.63 3.70 5.74
N ALA A 125 8.35 3.05 4.82
CA ALA A 125 8.01 3.09 3.39
C ALA A 125 6.60 2.52 3.14
N LEU A 126 6.24 1.42 3.80
CA LEU A 126 4.92 0.80 3.72
C LEU A 126 3.82 1.74 4.23
N ILE A 127 4.01 2.37 5.40
CA ILE A 127 3.05 3.32 5.96
C ILE A 127 2.82 4.48 5.00
N ILE A 128 3.90 5.07 4.46
CA ILE A 128 3.79 6.18 3.50
C ILE A 128 3.05 5.73 2.24
N ALA A 129 3.42 4.59 1.67
CA ALA A 129 2.79 4.05 0.47
C ALA A 129 1.30 3.84 0.68
N ILE A 130 0.90 3.16 1.76
CA ILE A 130 -0.51 2.87 2.04
C ILE A 130 -1.31 4.17 2.26
N ILE A 131 -0.80 5.11 3.06
CA ILE A 131 -1.51 6.37 3.31
C ILE A 131 -1.75 7.11 1.99
N VAL A 132 -0.71 7.27 1.18
CA VAL A 132 -0.82 7.99 -0.10
C VAL A 132 -1.72 7.24 -1.09
N HIS A 133 -1.64 5.90 -1.11
CA HIS A 133 -2.47 5.04 -1.94
C HIS A 133 -3.96 5.23 -1.64
N GLU A 134 -4.36 5.04 -0.39
CA GLU A 134 -5.75 5.12 0.05
C GLU A 134 -6.29 6.54 -0.03
N PHE A 135 -5.47 7.54 0.32
CA PHE A 135 -5.86 8.94 0.18
C PHE A 135 -6.13 9.33 -1.27
N SER A 136 -5.34 8.81 -2.22
CA SER A 136 -5.56 9.06 -3.64
C SER A 136 -6.84 8.42 -4.17
N HIS A 137 -7.18 7.20 -3.70
CA HIS A 137 -8.49 6.60 -3.97
C HIS A 137 -9.61 7.50 -3.45
N GLY A 138 -9.52 7.97 -2.20
CA GLY A 138 -10.51 8.87 -1.61
C GLY A 138 -10.71 10.17 -2.41
N ILE A 139 -9.62 10.84 -2.79
CA ILE A 139 -9.71 12.09 -3.58
C ILE A 139 -10.41 11.84 -4.92
N LEU A 140 -10.00 10.80 -5.66
CA LEU A 140 -10.58 10.53 -6.98
C LEU A 140 -12.02 10.01 -6.89
N SER A 141 -12.38 9.28 -5.83
CA SER A 141 -13.77 8.90 -5.55
C SER A 141 -14.64 10.15 -5.40
N GLU A 142 -14.30 11.05 -4.47
CA GLU A 142 -15.05 12.29 -4.23
C GLU A 142 -15.09 13.19 -5.48
N ALA A 143 -13.98 13.32 -6.21
CA ALA A 143 -13.93 14.14 -7.43
C ALA A 143 -14.84 13.61 -8.55
N GLU A 144 -15.07 12.30 -8.60
CA GLU A 144 -15.95 11.60 -9.55
C GLU A 144 -17.36 11.35 -9.00
N ASP A 145 -17.77 12.05 -7.94
CA ASP A 145 -19.09 11.96 -7.29
C ASP A 145 -19.39 10.58 -6.69
N MET A 146 -18.36 9.86 -6.22
CA MET A 146 -18.50 8.63 -5.42
C MET A 146 -18.05 8.94 -3.99
N LYS A 147 -19.02 9.18 -3.10
CA LYS A 147 -18.78 9.65 -1.74
C LYS A 147 -18.11 8.59 -0.89
N ILE A 148 -17.25 9.03 0.03
CA ILE A 148 -16.61 8.15 0.99
C ILE A 148 -17.61 7.81 2.10
N LYS A 149 -17.93 6.53 2.23
CA LYS A 149 -18.80 6.03 3.31
C LYS A 149 -18.04 5.94 4.62
N SER A 150 -16.87 5.31 4.60
CA SER A 150 -16.02 5.14 5.77
C SER A 150 -14.54 5.18 5.37
N LEU A 151 -13.66 5.50 6.33
CA LEU A 151 -12.22 5.30 6.16
C LEU A 151 -11.64 4.77 7.46
N GLY A 152 -10.39 4.35 7.47
CA GLY A 152 -9.79 3.91 8.72
C GLY A 152 -8.43 3.29 8.61
N LEU A 153 -8.02 2.73 9.73
CA LEU A 153 -6.81 1.92 9.82
C LEU A 153 -7.20 0.46 9.79
N ALA A 154 -6.35 -0.35 9.19
CA ALA A 154 -6.47 -1.79 9.22
C ALA A 154 -5.16 -2.40 9.68
N VAL A 155 -5.21 -3.61 10.23
CA VAL A 155 -4.02 -4.40 10.53
C VAL A 155 -4.22 -5.79 9.97
N LEU A 156 -3.31 -6.22 9.10
CA LEU A 156 -3.25 -7.59 8.59
C LEU A 156 -2.23 -8.38 9.42
N ALA A 157 -2.72 -9.13 10.41
CA ALA A 157 -1.94 -9.81 11.45
C ALA A 157 -1.00 -8.88 12.25
N ILE A 158 0.09 -8.42 11.62
CA ILE A 158 1.10 -7.49 12.17
C ILE A 158 1.40 -6.30 11.26
N LEU A 159 0.94 -6.33 10.00
CA LEU A 159 1.23 -5.28 9.03
C LEU A 159 0.19 -4.18 9.13
N PRO A 160 0.61 -2.92 9.38
CA PRO A 160 -0.32 -1.80 9.37
C PRO A 160 -0.82 -1.56 7.95
N ALA A 161 -2.08 -1.16 7.87
CA ALA A 161 -2.77 -0.77 6.66
C ALA A 161 -3.73 0.40 6.96
N ALA A 162 -4.26 0.99 5.90
CA ALA A 162 -5.36 1.94 5.95
C ALA A 162 -6.34 1.55 4.85
N PHE A 163 -7.54 2.12 4.88
CA PHE A 163 -8.51 1.95 3.81
C PHE A 163 -9.38 3.20 3.66
N VAL A 164 -9.81 3.47 2.44
CA VAL A 164 -10.88 4.41 2.13
C VAL A 164 -11.97 3.69 1.35
N GLU A 165 -13.18 3.66 1.93
CA GLU A 165 -14.32 2.91 1.40
C GLU A 165 -15.34 3.86 0.77
N PRO A 166 -15.41 3.95 -0.57
CA PRO A 166 -16.48 4.68 -1.26
C PRO A 166 -17.81 3.94 -1.15
N ASP A 167 -18.93 4.67 -1.33
CA ASP A 167 -20.27 4.08 -1.37
C ASP A 167 -20.40 3.13 -2.58
N GLU A 168 -20.59 1.84 -2.30
CA GLU A 168 -20.67 0.80 -3.34
C GLU A 168 -21.79 1.05 -4.36
N GLU A 169 -22.93 1.61 -3.94
CA GLU A 169 -24.06 1.86 -4.83
C GLU A 169 -23.75 3.02 -5.78
N GLU A 170 -23.04 4.05 -5.30
CA GLU A 170 -22.54 5.13 -6.16
C GLU A 170 -21.46 4.63 -7.13
N VAL A 171 -20.54 3.77 -6.68
CA VAL A 171 -19.51 3.15 -7.54
C VAL A 171 -20.15 2.29 -8.64
N LYS A 172 -21.17 1.49 -8.31
CA LYS A 172 -21.91 0.67 -9.29
C LYS A 172 -22.61 1.54 -10.35
N LYS A 173 -23.20 2.67 -9.93
CA LYS A 173 -23.89 3.62 -10.81
C LYS A 173 -22.94 4.49 -11.64
N ALA A 174 -21.70 4.67 -11.20
CA ALA A 174 -20.72 5.50 -11.89
C ALA A 174 -20.39 4.97 -13.29
N THR A 175 -19.89 5.85 -14.15
CA THR A 175 -19.41 5.43 -15.47
C THR A 175 -18.18 4.54 -15.35
N ALA A 176 -17.95 3.66 -16.34
CA ALA A 176 -16.75 2.82 -16.37
C ALA A 176 -15.47 3.66 -16.27
N LYS A 177 -15.43 4.82 -16.95
CA LYS A 177 -14.30 5.75 -16.90
C LYS A 177 -14.07 6.31 -15.49
N SER A 178 -15.12 6.73 -14.80
CA SER A 178 -15.02 7.25 -13.42
C SER A 178 -14.48 6.18 -12.46
N ARG A 179 -14.99 4.94 -12.56
CA ARG A 179 -14.44 3.79 -11.81
C ARG A 179 -12.97 3.54 -12.11
N MET A 180 -12.58 3.56 -13.38
CA MET A 180 -11.18 3.36 -13.77
C MET A 180 -10.25 4.43 -13.18
N LYS A 181 -10.67 5.69 -13.14
CA LYS A 181 -9.88 6.76 -12.49
C LYS A 181 -9.70 6.49 -11.00
N MET A 182 -10.77 6.10 -10.30
CA MET A 182 -10.70 5.71 -8.90
C MET A 182 -9.74 4.52 -8.70
N PHE A 183 -9.93 3.40 -9.40
CA PHE A 183 -9.10 2.20 -9.22
C PHE A 183 -7.62 2.40 -9.61
N SER A 184 -7.32 3.31 -10.55
CA SER A 184 -5.95 3.60 -10.96
C SER A 184 -5.23 4.63 -10.08
N ALA A 185 -5.95 5.34 -9.21
CA ALA A 185 -5.38 6.41 -8.39
C ALA A 185 -4.29 5.88 -7.44
N GLY A 186 -4.61 4.86 -6.64
CA GLY A 186 -3.69 4.26 -5.66
C GLY A 186 -2.37 3.80 -6.25
N PRO A 187 -2.37 2.90 -7.26
CA PRO A 187 -1.14 2.44 -7.90
C PRO A 187 -0.31 3.60 -8.49
N THR A 188 -0.97 4.55 -9.15
CA THR A 188 -0.29 5.73 -9.72
C THR A 188 0.35 6.59 -8.63
N ALA A 189 -0.33 6.79 -7.50
CA ALA A 189 0.19 7.57 -6.39
C ALA A 189 1.45 6.94 -5.78
N ASN A 190 1.49 5.60 -5.66
CA ASN A 190 2.69 4.90 -5.22
C ASN A 190 3.84 5.01 -6.24
N ILE A 191 3.55 4.94 -7.54
CA ILE A 191 4.54 5.19 -8.59
C ILE A 191 5.10 6.61 -8.48
N LEU A 192 4.24 7.60 -8.21
CA LEU A 192 4.67 8.98 -8.02
C LEU A 192 5.58 9.11 -6.78
N VAL A 193 5.21 8.50 -5.65
CA VAL A 193 6.06 8.45 -4.45
C VAL A 193 7.41 7.82 -4.76
N PHE A 194 7.44 6.72 -5.51
CA PHE A 194 8.68 6.08 -5.95
C PHE A 194 9.55 7.03 -6.79
N VAL A 195 8.97 7.66 -7.81
CA VAL A 195 9.69 8.61 -8.69
C VAL A 195 10.23 9.80 -7.89
N ILE A 196 9.42 10.41 -7.01
CA ILE A 196 9.85 11.52 -6.16
C ILE A 196 10.99 11.08 -5.25
N SER A 197 10.87 9.91 -4.61
CA SER A 197 11.91 9.37 -3.72
C SER A 197 13.21 9.12 -4.48
N LEU A 198 13.13 8.60 -5.70
CA LEU A 198 14.29 8.37 -6.56
C LEU A 198 14.96 9.67 -6.99
N LEU A 199 14.18 10.71 -7.30
CA LEU A 199 14.69 12.03 -7.65
C LEU A 199 15.36 12.71 -6.45
N VAL A 200 14.74 12.65 -5.27
CA VAL A 200 15.32 13.17 -4.02
C VAL A 200 16.61 12.43 -3.70
N PHE A 201 16.62 11.10 -3.81
CA PHE A 201 17.83 10.31 -3.60
C PHE A 201 18.94 10.72 -4.57
N THR A 202 18.63 10.81 -5.87
CA THR A 202 19.62 11.06 -6.92
C THR A 202 20.18 12.49 -6.88
N TYR A 203 19.32 13.50 -6.72
CA TYR A 203 19.73 14.90 -6.87
C TYR A 203 20.00 15.60 -5.54
N VAL A 204 19.46 15.11 -4.44
CA VAL A 204 19.66 15.70 -3.12
C VAL A 204 20.64 14.86 -2.32
N LEU A 205 20.39 13.56 -2.14
CA LEU A 205 21.18 12.75 -1.21
C LEU A 205 22.53 12.30 -1.78
N LEU A 206 22.57 11.79 -3.02
CA LEU A 206 23.81 11.27 -3.63
C LEU A 206 24.96 12.29 -3.65
N PRO A 207 24.76 13.58 -3.96
CA PRO A 207 25.84 14.57 -3.90
C PRO A 207 26.51 14.72 -2.53
N PHE A 208 25.81 14.44 -1.42
CA PHE A 208 26.42 14.46 -0.08
C PHE A 208 27.30 13.23 0.22
N PHE A 209 27.08 12.13 -0.50
CA PHE A 209 27.86 10.89 -0.37
C PHE A 209 28.91 10.74 -1.45
N ALA A 210 28.82 11.51 -2.53
CA ALA A 210 29.87 11.62 -3.51
C ALA A 210 31.12 12.20 -2.83
N PRO A 211 32.30 11.57 -2.97
CA PRO A 211 33.53 12.17 -2.50
C PRO A 211 33.66 13.54 -3.16
N ASN A 212 33.82 14.59 -2.35
CA ASN A 212 34.13 15.92 -2.86
C ASN A 212 35.42 15.80 -3.67
N ALA A 213 35.32 15.98 -4.99
CA ALA A 213 36.48 16.07 -5.88
C ALA A 213 37.20 17.40 -5.69
#